data_AF-A0A419F8G0-F1
#
_entry.id   AF-A0A419F8G0-F1
#
_cell.length_a   1.000
_cell.length_b   1.000
_cell.length_c   1.000
_cell.angle_alpha   90.00
_cell.angle_beta   90.00
_cell.angle_gamma   90.00
#
_symmetry.space_group_name_H-M   'P 1'
#
loop_
_entity.id
_entity.type
_entity.pdbx_description
1 polymer ?
#
loop_
_entity_poly.entity_id
_entity_poly.type
_entity_poly.pdbx_seq_one_letter_code
_entity_poly.pdbx_strand_id
1 'polypeptide(L)'
;MRLLRRITFEWYSRLSSKSRMGQQSGEPDERDIIIGKVVSVHVLRRELRIAPTTSHPERFHDLHSLRLRLRNHHTFRLAVRNIRVTGSAVIATVEAEDDAQAASARGADVVVRWSERFRLPENEYYVDELIGLVVKDKQGRFVGRLREIWNTPANDIYRVVDDKGREMLLPAIEDVILAVDIAGGEITADISIVQSHDM
;
A
#
# COMPACT_ATOMS: atom_id res chain seq x y z
N MET A 1 2.91 19.08 -16.96
CA MET A 1 2.95 17.63 -16.69
C MET A 1 2.17 17.36 -15.43
N ARG A 2 0.94 16.88 -15.56
CA ARG A 2 0.17 16.36 -14.43
C ARG A 2 0.53 14.89 -14.27
N LEU A 3 0.98 14.53 -13.09
CA LEU A 3 1.30 13.15 -12.71
C LEU A 3 -0.01 12.38 -12.63
N LEU A 4 -0.07 11.21 -13.28
CA LEU A 4 -1.04 10.21 -12.85
C LEU A 4 -0.52 9.66 -11.51
N ARG A 5 -1.22 10.02 -10.43
CA ARG A 5 -1.70 9.09 -9.40
C ARG A 5 -0.63 8.30 -8.63
N ARG A 6 -0.38 8.72 -7.39
CA ARG A 6 0.54 8.05 -6.45
C ARG A 6 0.08 6.61 -6.19
N ILE A 7 0.92 5.64 -6.52
CA ILE A 7 0.69 4.26 -6.09
C ILE A 7 1.19 4.13 -4.66
N THR A 8 0.29 3.72 -3.77
CA THR A 8 0.64 3.50 -2.36
C THR A 8 1.21 2.12 -2.19
N PHE A 9 2.53 2.05 -1.99
CA PHE A 9 3.23 0.84 -1.61
C PHE A 9 3.11 0.64 -0.10
N GLU A 10 2.01 0.03 0.34
CA GLU A 10 2.05 -0.76 1.56
C GLU A 10 2.45 -2.19 1.16
N TRP A 11 3.64 -2.65 1.60
CA TRP A 11 4.02 -4.07 1.66
C TRP A 11 4.48 -4.89 0.42
N TYR A 12 4.76 -4.31 -0.75
CA TYR A 12 5.13 -5.15 -1.93
C TYR A 12 6.56 -5.74 -1.90
N SER A 13 7.55 -5.14 -1.22
CA SER A 13 8.97 -5.53 -1.37
C SER A 13 9.43 -6.77 -0.58
N ARG A 14 8.58 -7.39 0.24
CA ARG A 14 8.94 -8.55 1.09
C ARG A 14 8.30 -9.88 0.72
N LEU A 15 7.38 -9.90 -0.24
CA LEU A 15 6.63 -11.12 -0.62
C LEU A 15 7.17 -11.80 -1.89
N SER A 16 8.27 -11.33 -2.49
CA SER A 16 8.83 -11.96 -3.70
C SER A 16 9.62 -13.28 -3.45
N SER A 17 9.31 -14.00 -2.38
CA SER A 17 9.79 -15.37 -2.18
C SER A 17 8.65 -16.33 -1.89
N LYS A 18 8.03 -16.77 -3.00
CA LYS A 18 7.20 -17.97 -3.15
C LYS A 18 5.82 -17.97 -2.47
N SER A 19 4.81 -18.21 -3.33
CA SER A 19 3.54 -18.90 -3.05
C SER A 19 2.36 -18.03 -2.59
N ARG A 20 1.48 -17.67 -3.53
CA ARG A 20 0.18 -18.35 -3.76
C ARG A 20 -0.62 -17.56 -4.80
N MET A 21 -0.65 -18.13 -6.00
CA MET A 21 -1.70 -17.89 -6.99
C MET A 21 -2.89 -18.75 -6.56
N GLY A 22 -4.06 -18.15 -6.40
CA GLY A 22 -5.28 -18.88 -6.04
C GLY A 22 -6.33 -17.94 -5.47
N GLN A 23 -7.47 -17.89 -6.15
CA GLN A 23 -8.74 -17.30 -5.69
C GLN A 23 -8.99 -17.59 -4.21
N GLN A 24 -9.52 -16.61 -3.47
CA GLN A 24 -10.43 -16.94 -2.37
C GLN A 24 -11.45 -15.83 -2.11
N SER A 25 -12.68 -16.33 -2.02
CA SER A 25 -13.99 -15.79 -1.75
C SER A 25 -14.14 -15.12 -0.38
N GLY A 26 -14.94 -14.05 -0.33
CA GLY A 26 -16.01 -13.79 0.68
C GLY A 26 -15.68 -13.73 2.18
N GLU A 27 -14.49 -14.07 2.62
CA GLU A 27 -14.05 -13.98 4.02
C GLU A 27 -13.28 -12.66 4.20
N PRO A 28 -13.56 -11.87 5.25
CA PRO A 28 -12.81 -10.64 5.48
C PRO A 28 -11.34 -11.00 5.64
N ASP A 29 -10.52 -10.49 4.74
CA ASP A 29 -9.09 -10.73 4.73
C ASP A 29 -8.49 -10.37 6.11
N GLU A 30 -8.13 -11.39 6.89
CA GLU A 30 -7.65 -11.21 8.26
C GLU A 30 -6.20 -10.72 8.32
N ARG A 31 -5.54 -10.54 7.17
CA ARG A 31 -4.15 -10.09 7.09
C ARG A 31 -4.00 -8.71 7.75
N ASP A 32 -2.92 -8.57 8.51
CA ASP A 32 -2.52 -7.30 9.12
C ASP A 32 -1.57 -6.56 8.18
N ILE A 33 -1.85 -5.28 7.92
CA ILE A 33 -0.98 -4.38 7.18
C ILE A 33 -0.16 -3.56 8.18
N ILE A 34 1.16 -3.48 8.00
CA ILE A 34 2.01 -2.58 8.80
C ILE A 34 1.96 -1.18 8.20
N ILE A 35 1.59 -0.20 9.03
CA ILE A 35 1.43 1.21 8.64
C ILE A 35 2.50 2.10 9.28
N GLY A 36 3.25 1.56 10.25
CA GLY A 36 4.37 2.24 10.88
C GLY A 36 5.08 1.37 11.91
N LYS A 37 6.16 1.90 12.47
CA LYS A 37 6.96 1.25 13.50
C LYS A 37 7.21 2.20 14.66
N VAL A 38 6.98 1.75 15.89
CA VAL A 38 7.30 2.52 17.09
C VAL A 38 8.83 2.58 17.25
N VAL A 39 9.42 3.76 17.03
CA VAL A 39 10.87 3.97 17.10
C VAL A 39 11.33 4.40 18.50
N SER A 40 10.47 5.07 19.26
CA SER A 40 10.73 5.41 20.66
C SER A 40 9.44 5.59 21.45
N VAL A 41 9.58 5.51 22.78
CA VAL A 41 8.49 5.63 23.76
C VAL A 41 8.93 6.62 24.83
N HIS A 42 8.06 7.57 25.15
CA HIS A 42 8.21 8.47 26.28
C HIS A 42 7.17 8.10 27.36
N VAL A 43 7.55 7.19 28.25
CA VAL A 43 6.64 6.55 29.23
C VAL A 43 5.86 7.57 30.08
N LEU A 44 6.56 8.55 30.67
CA LEU A 44 5.92 9.56 31.54
C LEU A 44 4.89 10.45 30.84
N ARG A 45 5.00 10.63 29.51
CA ARG A 45 4.06 11.44 28.72
C ARG A 45 3.05 10.58 27.97
N ARG A 46 3.14 9.26 28.09
CA ARG A 46 2.38 8.28 27.31
C ARG A 46 2.46 8.55 25.80
N GLU A 47 3.63 8.98 25.31
CA GLU A 47 3.83 9.31 23.90
C GLU A 47 4.65 8.23 23.18
N LEU A 48 4.17 7.80 22.02
CA LEU A 48 4.88 6.93 21.10
C LEU A 48 5.33 7.75 19.90
N ARG A 49 6.62 7.67 19.56
CA ARG A 49 7.12 8.15 18.27
C ARG A 49 7.11 7.00 17.29
N ILE A 50 6.37 7.17 16.20
CA ILE A 50 6.15 6.18 15.16
C ILE A 50 6.81 6.70 13.88
N ALA A 51 7.62 5.86 13.23
CA ALA A 51 8.06 6.07 11.87
C ALA A 51 7.02 5.44 10.93
N PRO A 52 6.27 6.23 10.14
CA PRO A 52 5.30 5.70 9.19
C PRO A 52 5.99 4.86 8.12
N THR A 53 5.35 3.76 7.73
CA THR A 53 5.72 2.95 6.56
C THR A 53 4.70 3.07 5.43
N THR A 54 3.65 3.87 5.67
CA THR A 54 2.61 4.24 4.72
C THR A 54 2.99 5.53 3.98
N SER A 55 2.51 5.69 2.75
CA SER A 55 2.62 6.94 1.99
C SER A 55 1.65 8.02 2.49
N HIS A 56 0.64 7.66 3.28
CA HIS A 56 -0.40 8.55 3.81
C HIS A 56 -0.37 8.61 5.35
N PRO A 57 0.63 9.25 5.99
CA PRO A 57 0.73 9.34 7.45
C PRO A 57 -0.47 10.00 8.14
N GLU A 58 -1.24 10.83 7.42
CA GLU A 58 -2.46 11.47 7.91
C GLU A 58 -3.54 10.46 8.30
N ARG A 59 -3.52 9.24 7.74
CA ARG A 59 -4.43 8.14 8.13
C ARG A 59 -4.39 7.83 9.62
N PHE A 60 -3.29 8.16 10.29
CA PHE A 60 -3.16 7.95 11.73
C PHE A 60 -4.17 8.82 12.50
N HIS A 61 -4.60 9.99 11.99
CA HIS A 61 -5.56 10.85 12.67
C HIS A 61 -6.93 10.18 12.90
N ASP A 62 -7.29 9.20 12.07
CA ASP A 62 -8.56 8.47 12.17
C ASP A 62 -8.49 7.27 13.13
N LEU A 63 -7.30 6.98 13.70
CA LEU A 63 -7.11 5.85 14.59
C LEU A 63 -7.49 6.20 16.04
N HIS A 64 -8.57 5.61 16.53
CA HIS A 64 -8.96 5.66 17.95
C HIS A 64 -8.16 4.71 18.85
N SER A 65 -7.47 3.73 18.27
CA SER A 65 -6.56 2.83 18.99
C SER A 65 -5.43 2.39 18.06
N LEU A 66 -4.25 2.17 18.64
CA LEU A 66 -3.13 1.55 17.93
C LEU A 66 -3.11 0.07 18.26
N ARG A 67 -3.20 -0.78 17.24
CA ARG A 67 -2.88 -2.20 17.36
C ARG A 67 -1.37 -2.36 17.14
N LEU A 68 -0.69 -2.88 18.17
CA LEU A 68 0.75 -3.00 18.22
C LEU A 68 1.13 -4.47 18.21
N ARG A 69 1.96 -4.87 17.25
CA ARG A 69 2.48 -6.22 17.11
C ARG A 69 3.96 -6.26 17.46
N LEU A 70 4.29 -7.08 18.46
CA LEU A 70 5.66 -7.31 18.91
C LEU A 70 6.37 -8.32 18.02
N ARG A 71 7.70 -8.41 18.16
CA ARG A 71 8.54 -9.36 17.40
C ARG A 71 8.19 -10.83 17.64
N ASN A 72 7.65 -11.16 18.81
CA ASN A 72 7.16 -12.50 19.15
C ASN A 72 5.72 -12.74 18.66
N HIS A 73 5.20 -11.91 17.76
CA HIS A 73 3.84 -11.92 17.23
C HIS A 73 2.72 -11.64 18.25
N HIS A 74 3.05 -11.41 19.52
CA HIS A 74 2.07 -10.94 20.50
C HIS A 74 1.52 -9.58 20.07
N THR A 75 0.21 -9.43 20.12
CA THR A 75 -0.49 -8.23 19.68
C THR A 75 -1.34 -7.68 20.82
N PHE A 76 -1.30 -6.37 21.01
CA PHE A 76 -2.11 -5.66 22.00
C PHE A 76 -2.58 -4.33 21.44
N ARG A 77 -3.49 -3.65 22.13
CA ARG A 77 -4.01 -2.35 21.72
C ARG A 77 -3.76 -1.32 22.80
N LEU A 78 -3.48 -0.09 22.36
CA LEU A 78 -3.49 1.08 23.22
C LEU A 78 -4.49 2.09 22.65
N ALA A 79 -5.40 2.61 23.49
CA ALA A 79 -6.33 3.65 23.07
C ALA A 79 -5.55 4.93 22.74
N VAL A 80 -5.98 5.66 21.71
CA VAL A 80 -5.34 6.90 21.28
C VAL A 80 -6.08 8.08 21.91
N ARG A 81 -5.33 8.98 22.54
CA ARG A 81 -5.83 10.27 23.05
C ARG A 81 -5.57 11.41 22.08
N ASN A 82 -4.42 11.40 21.41
CA ASN A 82 -4.06 12.43 20.45
C ASN A 82 -3.05 11.90 19.43
N ILE A 83 -3.10 12.40 18.20
CA ILE A 83 -2.14 12.10 17.13
C ILE A 83 -1.68 13.39 16.48
N ARG A 84 -0.36 13.51 16.31
CA ARG A 84 0.30 14.60 15.58
C ARG A 84 1.24 14.02 14.53
N VAL A 85 1.02 14.36 13.27
CA VAL A 85 2.01 14.13 12.21
C VAL A 85 3.00 15.30 12.24
N THR A 86 4.30 15.04 12.32
CA THR A 86 5.35 16.06 12.42
C THR A 86 6.55 15.67 11.57
N GLY A 87 6.72 16.32 10.43
CA GLY A 87 7.76 15.97 9.46
C GLY A 87 7.59 14.53 9.00
N SER A 88 8.62 13.70 9.20
CA SER A 88 8.63 12.28 8.84
C SER A 88 8.17 11.32 9.95
N ALA A 89 7.59 11.84 11.04
CA ALA A 89 7.17 11.02 12.18
C ALA A 89 5.71 11.27 12.59
N VAL A 90 5.12 10.28 13.25
CA VAL A 90 3.84 10.39 13.96
C VAL A 90 4.12 10.34 15.45
N ILE A 91 3.53 11.26 16.21
CA ILE A 91 3.52 11.24 17.68
C ILE A 91 2.11 10.89 18.13
N ALA A 92 1.95 9.74 18.79
CA ALA A 92 0.68 9.30 19.34
C ALA A 92 0.73 9.36 20.87
N THR A 93 -0.16 10.13 21.48
CA THR A 93 -0.43 10.04 22.92
C THR A 93 -1.45 8.92 23.13
N VAL A 94 -1.12 7.96 23.98
CA VAL A 94 -1.91 6.74 24.18
C VAL A 94 -2.30 6.53 25.63
N GLU A 95 -3.25 5.63 25.86
CA GLU A 95 -3.55 5.11 27.19
C GLU A 95 -2.86 3.78 27.38
N ALA A 96 -2.06 3.69 28.44
CA ALA A 96 -1.46 2.46 28.90
C ALA A 96 -1.73 2.32 30.40
N GLU A 97 -2.01 1.10 30.84
CA GLU A 97 -2.38 0.74 32.21
C GLU A 97 -1.24 1.03 33.19
N ASP A 98 0.00 0.77 32.77
CA ASP A 98 1.20 1.00 33.55
C ASP A 98 2.41 1.37 32.67
N ASP A 99 3.53 1.64 33.32
CA ASP A 99 4.79 2.02 32.66
C ASP A 99 5.40 0.86 31.86
N ALA A 100 5.17 -0.39 32.28
CA ALA A 100 5.67 -1.58 31.60
C ALA A 100 4.96 -1.79 30.27
N GLN A 101 3.64 -1.64 30.23
CA GLN A 101 2.81 -1.73 29.03
C GLN A 101 3.21 -0.62 28.04
N ALA A 102 3.38 0.62 28.50
CA ALA A 102 3.87 1.70 27.64
C ALA A 102 5.25 1.38 27.07
N ALA A 103 6.21 0.98 27.91
CA ALA A 103 7.57 0.65 27.49
C ALA A 103 7.61 -0.53 26.49
N SER A 104 6.72 -1.51 26.64
CA SER A 104 6.64 -2.69 25.77
C SER A 104 6.35 -2.34 24.31
N ALA A 105 5.72 -1.19 24.04
CA ALA A 105 5.43 -0.73 22.68
C ALA A 105 6.69 -0.41 21.87
N ARG A 106 7.87 -0.25 22.51
CA ARG A 106 9.11 0.10 21.80
C ARG A 106 9.49 -0.96 20.78
N GLY A 107 9.61 -0.55 19.52
CA GLY A 107 9.98 -1.43 18.42
C GLY A 107 8.83 -2.27 17.87
N ALA A 108 7.61 -2.13 18.40
CA ALA A 108 6.41 -2.76 17.87
C ALA A 108 6.06 -2.21 16.47
N ASP A 109 5.49 -3.07 15.64
CA ASP A 109 4.83 -2.67 14.40
C ASP A 109 3.44 -2.13 14.74
N VAL A 110 3.06 -0.99 14.16
CA VAL A 110 1.69 -0.51 14.17
C VAL A 110 0.97 -1.15 12.99
N VAL A 111 -0.09 -1.90 13.28
CA VAL A 111 -0.82 -2.68 12.29
C VAL A 111 -2.29 -2.29 12.23
N VAL A 112 -2.91 -2.48 11.08
CA VAL A 112 -4.37 -2.43 10.87
C VAL A 112 -4.82 -3.70 10.16
N ARG A 113 -6.10 -4.05 10.27
CA ARG A 113 -6.65 -5.11 9.43
C ARG A 113 -6.66 -4.66 7.97
N TRP A 114 -6.59 -5.61 7.05
CA TRP A 114 -6.81 -5.35 5.63
C TRP A 114 -8.12 -4.60 5.36
N SER A 115 -9.20 -5.00 6.03
CA SER A 115 -10.51 -4.35 5.94
C SER A 115 -10.55 -2.91 6.49
N GLU A 116 -9.56 -2.53 7.29
CA GLU A 116 -9.37 -1.18 7.85
C GLU A 116 -8.34 -0.37 7.03
N ARG A 117 -7.99 -0.83 5.82
CA ARG A 117 -7.09 -0.08 4.93
C ARG A 117 -7.66 1.30 4.64
N PHE A 118 -6.75 2.25 4.45
CA PHE A 118 -7.13 3.63 4.22
C PHE A 118 -7.90 3.72 2.90
N ARG A 119 -8.99 4.49 2.89
CA ARG A 119 -9.68 4.76 1.63
C ARG A 119 -8.83 5.76 0.87
N LEU A 120 -8.19 5.27 -0.20
CA LEU A 120 -7.38 6.10 -1.06
C LEU A 120 -8.22 7.21 -1.71
N PRO A 121 -7.63 8.38 -2.00
CA PRO A 121 -8.28 9.41 -2.80
C PRO A 121 -8.79 8.86 -4.13
N GLU A 122 -9.74 9.57 -4.74
CA GLU A 122 -10.03 9.31 -6.15
C GLU A 122 -8.73 9.36 -6.92
N ASN A 123 -8.54 8.38 -7.80
CA ASN A 123 -7.35 8.28 -8.64
C ASN A 123 -6.10 7.79 -7.88
N GLU A 124 -6.23 6.99 -6.82
CA GLU A 124 -5.12 6.21 -6.27
C GLU A 124 -5.56 4.76 -6.06
N TYR A 125 -4.62 3.83 -6.22
CA TYR A 125 -4.91 2.39 -6.14
C TYR A 125 -3.89 1.68 -5.27
N TYR A 126 -4.34 0.65 -4.56
CA TYR A 126 -3.42 -0.31 -3.96
C TYR A 126 -2.85 -1.22 -5.06
N VAL A 127 -1.56 -1.57 -4.95
CA VAL A 127 -0.88 -2.43 -5.94
C VAL A 127 -1.63 -3.75 -6.11
N ASP A 128 -2.03 -4.38 -5.01
CA ASP A 128 -2.77 -5.65 -5.00
C ASP A 128 -4.14 -5.59 -5.71
N GLU A 129 -4.76 -4.42 -5.83
CA GLU A 129 -6.00 -4.24 -6.60
C GLU A 129 -5.74 -4.22 -8.11
N LEU A 130 -4.52 -3.86 -8.51
CA LEU A 130 -4.11 -3.73 -9.90
C LEU A 130 -3.46 -5.00 -10.46
N ILE A 131 -2.71 -5.74 -9.63
CA ILE A 131 -2.03 -6.95 -10.09
C ILE A 131 -3.07 -7.99 -10.55
N GLY A 132 -2.90 -8.48 -11.77
CA GLY A 132 -3.76 -9.48 -12.42
C GLY A 132 -4.84 -8.91 -13.33
N LEU A 133 -5.08 -7.59 -13.29
CA LEU A 133 -6.04 -6.92 -14.17
C LEU A 133 -5.68 -7.12 -15.63
N VAL A 134 -6.72 -7.24 -16.46
CA VAL A 134 -6.58 -7.39 -17.92
C VAL A 134 -6.23 -6.03 -18.51
N VAL A 135 -5.14 -5.95 -19.25
CA VAL A 135 -4.75 -4.74 -19.98
C VAL A 135 -5.23 -4.84 -21.41
N LYS A 136 -5.98 -3.84 -21.86
CA LYS A 136 -6.48 -3.70 -23.22
C LYS A 136 -5.99 -2.40 -23.84
N ASP A 137 -5.90 -2.36 -25.17
CA ASP A 137 -5.62 -1.12 -25.89
C ASP A 137 -6.90 -0.30 -26.14
N LYS A 138 -6.75 0.87 -26.77
CA LYS A 138 -7.86 1.76 -27.16
C LYS A 138 -8.91 1.13 -28.07
N GLN A 139 -8.57 0.04 -28.75
CA GLN A 139 -9.48 -0.72 -29.61
C GLN A 139 -10.11 -1.91 -28.87
N GLY A 140 -9.86 -2.05 -27.57
CA GLY A 140 -10.33 -3.15 -26.74
C GLY A 140 -9.57 -4.46 -26.97
N ARG A 141 -8.45 -4.45 -27.70
CA ARG A 141 -7.66 -5.66 -27.96
C ARG A 141 -6.86 -6.02 -26.72
N PHE A 142 -6.77 -7.31 -26.43
CA PHE A 142 -5.98 -7.83 -25.33
C PHE A 142 -4.49 -7.55 -25.55
N VAL A 143 -3.87 -6.88 -24.57
CA VAL A 143 -2.42 -6.63 -24.51
C VAL A 143 -1.76 -7.65 -23.61
N GLY A 144 -2.36 -7.94 -22.46
CA GLY A 144 -1.82 -8.88 -21.48
C GLY A 144 -2.49 -8.72 -20.13
N ARG A 145 -1.83 -9.21 -19.08
CA ARG A 145 -2.21 -8.98 -17.69
C ARG A 145 -1.12 -8.23 -16.95
N LEU A 146 -1.50 -7.31 -16.08
CA LEU A 146 -0.55 -6.63 -15.20
C LEU A 146 0.05 -7.64 -14.22
N ARG A 147 1.36 -7.85 -14.27
CA ARG A 147 2.07 -8.83 -13.44
C ARG A 147 2.80 -8.20 -12.27
N GLU A 148 3.40 -7.04 -12.50
CA GLU A 148 4.20 -6.33 -11.50
C GLU A 148 4.10 -4.82 -11.73
N ILE A 149 4.32 -4.06 -10.67
CA ILE A 149 4.47 -2.61 -10.72
C ILE A 149 5.83 -2.28 -10.14
N TRP A 150 6.68 -1.62 -10.91
CA TRP A 150 7.98 -1.15 -10.47
C TRP A 150 7.91 0.33 -10.11
N ASN A 151 8.16 0.64 -8.85
CA ASN A 151 8.26 2.02 -8.40
C ASN A 151 9.61 2.62 -8.82
N THR A 152 9.57 3.69 -9.62
CA THR A 152 10.77 4.45 -9.97
C THR A 152 10.65 5.88 -9.46
N PRO A 153 11.76 6.65 -9.35
CA PRO A 153 11.69 8.05 -8.93
C PRO A 153 10.86 8.95 -9.86
N ALA A 154 10.68 8.55 -11.13
CA ALA A 154 9.94 9.34 -12.11
C ALA A 154 8.46 8.94 -12.14
N ASN A 155 8.16 7.71 -12.55
CA ASN A 155 6.81 7.16 -12.62
C ASN A 155 6.82 5.67 -12.31
N ASP A 156 5.69 5.12 -11.87
CA ASP A 156 5.52 3.68 -11.79
C ASP A 156 5.56 3.06 -13.19
N ILE A 157 6.14 1.86 -13.30
CA ILE A 157 6.19 1.10 -14.55
C ILE A 157 5.36 -0.18 -14.38
N TYR A 158 4.37 -0.35 -15.24
CA TYR A 158 3.49 -1.51 -15.28
C TYR A 158 4.09 -2.57 -16.18
N ARG A 159 4.44 -3.72 -15.59
CA ARG A 159 4.92 -4.88 -16.33
C ARG A 159 3.73 -5.73 -16.75
N VAL A 160 3.41 -5.67 -18.03
CA VAL A 160 2.28 -6.40 -18.64
C VAL A 160 2.81 -7.61 -19.39
N VAL A 161 2.21 -8.77 -19.18
CA VAL A 161 2.62 -10.02 -19.82
C VAL A 161 1.44 -10.67 -20.52
N ASP A 162 1.60 -10.99 -21.80
CA ASP A 162 0.59 -11.67 -22.62
C ASP A 162 0.58 -13.19 -22.39
N ASP A 163 -0.38 -13.89 -23.01
CA ASP A 163 -0.53 -15.34 -22.86
C ASP A 163 0.63 -16.14 -23.48
N LYS A 164 1.46 -15.51 -24.32
CA LYS A 164 2.67 -16.09 -24.91
C LYS A 164 3.91 -15.79 -24.09
N GLY A 165 3.77 -15.10 -22.95
CA GLY A 165 4.87 -14.70 -22.08
C GLY A 165 5.66 -13.50 -22.60
N ARG A 166 5.18 -12.79 -23.64
CA ARG A 166 5.81 -11.56 -24.11
C ARG A 166 5.50 -10.44 -23.13
N GLU A 167 6.53 -9.66 -22.82
CA GLU A 167 6.48 -8.58 -21.85
C GLU A 167 6.40 -7.23 -22.52
N MET A 168 5.64 -6.32 -21.90
CA MET A 168 5.55 -4.92 -22.27
C MET A 168 5.62 -4.06 -20.99
N LEU A 169 6.47 -3.05 -21.01
CA LEU A 169 6.61 -2.09 -19.91
C LEU A 169 5.84 -0.82 -20.25
N LEU A 170 4.82 -0.50 -19.46
CA LEU A 170 3.99 0.67 -19.67
C LEU A 170 4.25 1.68 -18.55
N PRO A 171 4.75 2.90 -18.83
CA PRO A 171 4.82 3.93 -17.81
C PRO A 171 3.40 4.34 -17.38
N ALA A 172 3.17 4.41 -16.07
CA ALA A 172 1.88 4.75 -15.49
C ALA A 172 1.62 6.27 -15.53
N ILE A 173 1.47 6.81 -16.73
CA ILE A 173 1.21 8.24 -17.01
C ILE A 173 -0.13 8.43 -17.74
N GLU A 174 -0.70 9.64 -17.70
CA GLU A 174 -2.01 10.00 -18.30
C GLU A 174 -2.15 9.62 -19.77
N ASP A 175 -1.06 9.73 -20.52
CA ASP A 175 -1.10 9.43 -21.94
C ASP A 175 -1.08 7.92 -22.22
N VAL A 176 -0.55 7.10 -21.30
CA VAL A 176 -0.37 5.66 -21.50
C VAL A 176 -1.41 4.84 -20.76
N ILE A 177 -1.72 5.13 -19.49
CA ILE A 177 -2.76 4.43 -18.73
C ILE A 177 -4.00 5.32 -18.70
N LEU A 178 -4.93 5.03 -19.61
CA LEU A 178 -6.08 5.88 -19.90
C LEU A 178 -7.23 5.68 -18.92
N ALA A 179 -7.43 4.44 -18.47
CA ALA A 179 -8.49 4.10 -17.51
C ALA A 179 -8.12 2.86 -16.71
N VAL A 180 -8.58 2.82 -15.46
CA VAL A 180 -8.47 1.66 -14.56
C VAL A 180 -9.85 1.41 -13.96
N ASP A 181 -10.43 0.26 -14.31
CA ASP A 181 -11.69 -0.22 -13.77
C ASP A 181 -11.44 -1.45 -12.89
N ILE A 182 -11.34 -1.22 -11.58
CA ILE A 182 -11.12 -2.29 -10.59
C ILE A 182 -12.31 -3.24 -10.54
N ALA A 183 -13.54 -2.73 -10.69
CA ALA A 183 -14.76 -3.54 -10.59
C ALA A 183 -14.93 -4.42 -11.84
N GLY A 184 -14.66 -3.86 -13.02
CA GLY A 184 -14.63 -4.60 -14.29
C GLY A 184 -13.39 -5.50 -14.43
N GLY A 185 -12.34 -5.24 -13.68
CA GLY A 185 -11.09 -6.00 -13.70
C GLY A 185 -10.19 -5.67 -14.89
N GLU A 186 -10.22 -4.42 -15.37
CA GLU A 186 -9.60 -4.01 -16.63
C GLU A 186 -8.82 -2.70 -16.52
N ILE A 187 -7.75 -2.60 -17.31
CA ILE A 187 -6.95 -1.39 -17.53
C ILE A 187 -6.96 -1.10 -19.03
N THR A 188 -7.28 0.14 -19.41
CA THR A 188 -7.17 0.60 -20.80
C THR A 188 -5.89 1.39 -20.98
N ALA A 189 -5.08 1.05 -21.98
CA ALA A 189 -3.80 1.68 -22.24
C ALA A 189 -3.59 2.12 -23.70
N ASP A 190 -2.82 3.19 -23.92
CA ASP A 190 -2.31 3.58 -25.23
C ASP A 190 -0.90 3.02 -25.46
N ILE A 191 -0.85 1.83 -26.06
CA ILE A 191 0.42 1.15 -26.34
C ILE A 191 1.20 1.77 -27.51
N SER A 192 0.57 2.63 -28.31
CA SER A 192 1.22 3.24 -29.49
C SER A 192 2.33 4.23 -29.11
N ILE A 193 2.20 4.83 -27.93
CA ILE A 193 3.19 5.76 -27.38
C ILE A 193 4.48 5.03 -27.01
N VAL A 194 4.35 3.81 -26.48
CA VAL A 194 5.48 2.99 -26.02
C VAL A 194 6.21 2.31 -27.19
N GLN A 195 5.49 1.92 -28.24
CA GLN A 195 6.08 1.27 -29.43
C GLN A 195 6.87 2.24 -30.34
N SER A 196 6.81 3.55 -30.08
CA SER A 196 7.43 4.56 -30.94
C SER A 196 8.94 4.76 -30.71
N HIS A 197 9.54 4.10 -29.72
CA HIS A 197 10.96 4.27 -29.35
C HIS A 197 11.91 3.17 -29.87
N ASP A 198 11.40 2.18 -30.62
CA ASP A 198 12.19 1.09 -31.21
C ASP A 198 12.35 1.21 -32.75
N MET A 199 12.21 2.42 -33.32
CA MET A 199 12.50 2.69 -34.75
C MET A 199 13.65 3.66 -34.96
#